data_AF-A0A3D4HZ13-F1
#
_entry.id   AF-A0A3D4HZ13-F1
#
_cell.length_a   1.000
_cell.length_b   1.000
_cell.length_c   1.000
_cell.angle_alpha   90.00
_cell.angle_beta   90.00
_cell.angle_gamma   90.00
#
_symmetry.space_group_name_H-M   'P 1'
#
loop_
_entity.id
_entity.type
_entity.pdbx_description
1 polymer ?
#
loop_
_entity_poly.entity_id
_entity_poly.type
_entity_poly.pdbx_seq_one_letter_code
_entity_poly.pdbx_strand_id
1 'polypeptide(L)'
;MLLKKRFPCKIRCIDMGLMQRCSAHNVSAVDQKEAVLLGAAAVKAALEGASGKMVSLRRTSELSYQTETVLIDLEKVAASNNFLPTEYINETHNGIKPSFLNYIVPLIGDLPRYASLKKTIAQ
;
A
#
# COMPACT_ATOMS: atom_id res chain seq x y z
N MET A 1 -1.21 -15.36 -25.81
CA MET A 1 -0.39 -14.16 -25.54
C MET A 1 -0.95 -12.97 -26.33
N LEU A 2 -1.97 -12.29 -25.79
CA LEU A 2 -2.71 -11.20 -26.46
C LEU A 2 -1.78 -10.09 -26.99
N LEU A 3 -0.81 -9.68 -26.19
CA LEU A 3 0.12 -8.61 -26.55
C LEU A 3 1.01 -8.96 -27.75
N LYS A 4 1.52 -10.20 -27.84
CA LYS A 4 2.36 -10.64 -28.98
C LYS A 4 1.63 -10.62 -30.32
N LYS A 5 0.29 -10.82 -30.31
CA LYS A 5 -0.52 -10.74 -31.54
C LYS A 5 -0.77 -9.30 -31.98
N ARG A 6 -0.67 -8.31 -31.08
CA ARG A 6 -1.07 -6.92 -31.33
C ARG A 6 0.11 -5.98 -31.57
N PHE A 7 1.31 -6.31 -31.10
CA PHE A 7 2.48 -5.44 -31.18
C PHE A 7 3.63 -6.11 -31.96
N PRO A 8 4.32 -5.38 -32.86
CA PRO A 8 5.42 -5.92 -33.66
C PRO A 8 6.77 -5.97 -32.93
N CYS A 9 6.79 -5.80 -31.60
CA CYS A 9 8.01 -5.73 -30.81
C CYS A 9 8.21 -6.97 -29.91
N LYS A 10 9.44 -7.18 -29.44
CA LYS A 10 9.75 -8.23 -28.46
C LYS A 10 9.16 -7.86 -27.10
N ILE A 11 8.34 -8.75 -26.55
CA ILE A 11 7.65 -8.56 -25.26
C ILE A 11 8.23 -9.50 -24.22
N ARG A 12 8.56 -8.96 -23.04
CA ARG A 12 8.94 -9.72 -21.85
C ARG A 12 7.98 -9.40 -20.70
N CYS A 13 7.53 -10.44 -20.01
CA CYS A 13 6.76 -10.31 -18.79
C CYS A 13 7.65 -10.75 -17.62
N ILE A 14 7.60 -10.02 -16.52
CA ILE A 14 8.29 -10.35 -15.28
C ILE A 14 7.23 -10.34 -14.19
N ASP A 15 7.15 -11.43 -13.43
CA ASP A 15 6.39 -11.50 -12.20
C ASP A 15 7.36 -11.42 -11.03
N MET A 16 7.13 -10.46 -10.14
CA MET A 16 8.01 -10.24 -8.99
C MET A 16 7.75 -11.26 -7.88
N GLY A 17 6.56 -11.87 -7.80
CA GLY A 17 6.23 -12.95 -6.88
C GLY A 17 6.64 -12.67 -5.43
N LEU A 18 7.58 -13.46 -4.90
CA LEU A 18 8.09 -13.30 -3.53
C LEU A 18 8.89 -12.00 -3.33
N MET A 19 9.60 -11.54 -4.36
CA MET A 19 10.47 -10.36 -4.28
C MET A 19 9.69 -9.09 -3.89
N GLN A 20 8.41 -8.99 -4.25
CA GLN A 20 7.60 -7.83 -3.88
C GLN A 20 7.13 -7.82 -2.41
N ARG A 21 7.13 -8.97 -1.71
CA ARG A 21 6.65 -9.10 -0.31
C ARG A 21 7.76 -9.29 0.71
N CYS A 22 8.96 -9.66 0.27
CA CYS A 22 10.12 -9.88 1.13
C CYS A 22 11.26 -8.88 0.84
N SER A 23 10.91 -7.70 0.30
CA SER A 23 11.86 -6.65 -0.07
C SER A 23 12.24 -5.76 1.13
N ALA A 24 12.80 -6.36 2.18
CA ALA A 24 13.13 -5.60 3.41
C ALA A 24 14.10 -4.43 3.16
N HIS A 25 14.91 -4.50 2.10
CA HIS A 25 15.81 -3.44 1.65
C HIS A 25 15.08 -2.21 1.06
N ASN A 26 13.80 -2.35 0.68
CA ASN A 26 12.94 -1.27 0.18
C ASN A 26 11.69 -1.10 1.07
N VAL A 27 11.77 -1.48 2.35
CA VAL A 27 10.63 -1.35 3.26
C VAL A 27 10.28 0.13 3.48
N SER A 28 8.98 0.44 3.53
CA SER A 28 8.55 1.77 3.94
C SER A 28 8.90 2.02 5.41
N ALA A 29 9.48 3.17 5.70
CA ALA A 29 9.77 3.58 7.07
C ALA A 29 8.49 3.74 7.91
N VAL A 30 7.36 4.07 7.27
CA VAL A 30 6.05 4.16 7.94
C VAL A 30 5.56 2.76 8.30
N ASP A 31 5.52 1.85 7.33
CA ASP A 31 5.10 0.46 7.53
C ASP A 31 5.92 -0.23 8.64
N GLN A 32 7.25 -0.06 8.62
CA GLN A 32 8.14 -0.61 9.65
C GLN A 32 7.80 -0.08 11.04
N LYS A 33 7.62 1.24 11.19
CA LYS A 33 7.31 1.86 12.50
C LYS A 33 5.95 1.42 13.00
N GLU A 34 4.95 1.39 12.14
CA GLU A 34 3.58 1.04 12.49
C GLU A 34 3.42 -0.45 12.81
N ALA A 35 4.14 -1.34 12.11
CA ALA A 35 4.18 -2.76 12.44
C ALA A 35 4.73 -3.01 13.86
N VAL A 36 5.79 -2.31 14.25
CA VAL A 36 6.34 -2.38 15.62
C VAL A 36 5.35 -1.82 16.63
N LEU A 37 4.74 -0.66 16.34
CA LEU A 37 3.74 -0.03 17.20
C LEU A 37 2.53 -0.95 17.46
N LEU A 38 2.00 -1.58 16.41
CA LEU A 38 0.89 -2.52 16.50
C LEU A 38 1.22 -3.72 17.39
N GLY A 39 2.42 -4.30 17.22
CA GLY A 39 2.88 -5.42 18.04
C GLY A 39 2.99 -5.04 19.52
N ALA A 40 3.60 -3.89 19.82
CA ALA A 40 3.73 -3.39 21.19
C ALA A 40 2.36 -3.10 21.83
N ALA A 41 1.45 -2.45 21.09
CA ALA A 41 0.10 -2.18 21.54
C ALA A 41 -0.71 -3.46 21.79
N ALA A 42 -0.50 -4.51 20.99
CA ALA A 42 -1.17 -5.80 21.18
C ALA A 42 -0.76 -6.47 22.49
N VAL A 43 0.55 -6.48 22.79
CA VAL A 43 1.06 -7.01 24.06
C VAL A 43 0.51 -6.23 25.25
N LYS A 44 0.52 -4.89 25.17
CA LYS A 44 -0.02 -4.03 26.22
C LYS A 44 -1.51 -4.30 26.46
N ALA A 45 -2.31 -4.35 25.40
CA ALA A 45 -3.74 -4.62 25.50
C ALA A 45 -4.02 -6.01 26.12
N ALA A 46 -3.23 -7.02 25.75
CA ALA A 46 -3.35 -8.37 26.33
C ALA A 46 -3.04 -8.37 27.84
N LEU A 47 -2.00 -7.63 28.28
CA LEU A 47 -1.65 -7.49 29.70
C LEU A 47 -2.73 -6.73 30.51
N GLU A 48 -3.45 -5.81 29.86
CA GLU A 48 -4.60 -5.11 30.43
C GLU A 48 -5.89 -5.96 30.43
N GLY A 49 -5.80 -7.22 29.98
CA GLY A 49 -6.91 -8.18 30.00
C GLY A 49 -7.78 -8.19 28.75
N ALA A 50 -7.41 -7.46 27.69
CA ALA A 50 -8.13 -7.52 26.43
C ALA A 50 -7.95 -8.88 25.75
N SER A 51 -9.06 -9.47 25.28
CA SER A 51 -9.09 -10.72 24.53
C SER A 51 -10.14 -10.64 23.41
N GLY A 52 -9.96 -11.41 22.34
CA GLY A 52 -10.86 -11.40 21.18
C GLY A 52 -10.85 -10.09 20.37
N LYS A 53 -9.76 -9.31 20.45
CA LYS A 53 -9.60 -8.02 19.77
C LYS A 53 -8.41 -8.05 18.81
N MET A 54 -8.52 -7.28 17.73
CA MET A 54 -7.41 -6.92 16.84
C MET A 54 -6.97 -5.49 17.16
N VAL A 55 -5.65 -5.26 17.23
CA VAL A 55 -5.10 -3.90 17.19
C VAL A 55 -5.06 -3.44 15.74
N SER A 56 -5.64 -2.28 15.45
CA SER A 56 -5.70 -1.69 14.12
C SER A 56 -5.20 -0.25 14.16
N LEU A 57 -4.81 0.28 12.99
CA LEU A 57 -4.47 1.69 12.82
C LEU A 57 -5.69 2.45 12.33
N ARG A 58 -5.98 3.58 12.97
CA ARG A 58 -6.97 4.56 12.50
C ARG A 58 -6.24 5.81 12.06
N ARG A 59 -6.39 6.20 10.80
CA ARG A 59 -5.89 7.49 10.31
C ARG A 59 -6.71 8.62 10.93
N THR A 60 -6.05 9.60 11.54
CA THR A 60 -6.69 10.69 12.29
C THR A 60 -6.65 12.04 11.55
N SER A 61 -5.84 12.15 10.49
CA SER A 61 -5.69 13.37 9.71
C SER A 61 -5.47 13.08 8.22
N GLU A 62 -6.15 13.87 7.38
CA GLU A 62 -6.00 13.83 5.92
C GLU A 62 -4.87 14.74 5.43
N LEU A 63 -4.61 15.86 6.13
CA LEU A 63 -3.60 16.87 5.75
C LEU A 63 -2.17 16.44 6.09
N SER A 64 -2.01 15.71 7.20
CA SER A 64 -0.73 15.17 7.65
C SER A 64 -0.96 13.72 8.04
N TYR A 65 -0.19 12.79 7.48
CA TYR A 65 -0.36 11.38 7.80
C TYR A 65 -0.08 11.13 9.30
N GLN A 66 -1.14 10.81 10.02
CA GLN A 66 -1.12 10.52 11.45
C GLN A 66 -2.07 9.36 11.71
N THR A 67 -1.64 8.45 12.57
CA THR A 67 -2.38 7.25 12.94
C THR A 67 -2.40 7.09 14.45
N GLU A 68 -3.43 6.42 14.94
CA GLU A 68 -3.52 5.95 16.32
C GLU A 68 -3.90 4.47 16.35
N THR A 69 -3.51 3.77 17.40
CA THR A 69 -3.88 2.37 17.62
C THR A 69 -5.26 2.27 18.26
N VAL A 70 -6.11 1.41 17.71
CA VAL A 70 -7.45 1.14 18.22
C VAL A 70 -7.66 -0.36 18.40
N LEU A 71 -8.51 -0.75 19.35
CA LEU A 71 -8.95 -2.14 19.51
C LEU A 71 -10.29 -2.35 18.81
N ILE A 72 -10.37 -3.37 17.96
CA ILE A 72 -11.58 -3.73 17.22
C ILE A 72 -11.92 -5.20 17.53
N ASP A 73 -13.22 -5.50 17.71
CA ASP A 73 -13.70 -6.87 17.88
C ASP A 73 -13.34 -7.72 16.66
N LEU A 74 -12.79 -8.92 16.89
CA LEU A 74 -12.45 -9.83 15.79
C LEU A 74 -13.68 -10.20 14.95
N GLU A 75 -14.86 -10.32 15.56
CA GLU A 75 -16.12 -10.57 14.84
C GLU A 75 -16.44 -9.47 13.82
N LYS A 76 -16.19 -8.20 14.17
CA LYS A 76 -16.41 -7.07 13.25
C LYS A 76 -15.41 -7.07 12.11
N VAL A 77 -14.16 -7.41 12.41
CA VAL A 77 -13.11 -7.52 11.38
C VAL A 77 -13.43 -8.65 10.42
N ALA A 78 -13.83 -9.83 10.92
CA ALA A 78 -14.17 -10.99 10.09
C ALA A 78 -15.38 -10.75 9.17
N ALA A 79 -16.33 -9.92 9.61
CA ALA A 79 -17.49 -9.55 8.81
C ALA A 79 -17.22 -8.45 7.76
N SER A 80 -16.04 -7.83 7.78
CA SER A 80 -15.72 -6.68 6.93
C SER A 80 -14.57 -7.00 5.97
N ASN A 81 -14.71 -6.54 4.73
CA ASN A 81 -13.66 -6.62 3.72
C ASN A 81 -13.26 -5.21 3.27
N ASN A 82 -11.95 -4.95 3.21
CA ASN A 82 -11.43 -3.69 2.73
C ASN A 82 -11.17 -3.76 1.22
N PHE A 83 -12.23 -3.55 0.44
CA PHE A 83 -12.13 -3.48 -1.02
C PHE A 83 -11.49 -2.17 -1.45
N LEU A 84 -10.73 -2.19 -2.56
CA LEU A 84 -10.26 -0.96 -3.19
C LEU A 84 -11.48 -0.15 -3.68
N PRO A 85 -11.70 1.07 -3.18
CA PRO A 85 -12.79 1.92 -3.63
C PRO A 85 -12.75 2.15 -5.13
N THR A 86 -13.88 2.00 -5.83
CA THR A 86 -13.94 2.21 -7.30
C THR A 86 -13.62 3.67 -7.68
N GLU A 87 -13.85 4.61 -6.77
CA GLU A 87 -13.45 6.02 -6.89
C GLU A 87 -11.93 6.26 -6.99
N TYR A 88 -11.11 5.23 -6.73
CA TYR A 88 -9.66 5.28 -6.94
C TYR A 88 -9.26 4.92 -8.37
N ILE A 89 -10.18 4.39 -9.18
CA ILE A 89 -9.92 3.93 -10.54
C ILE A 89 -10.43 4.98 -11.53
N ASN A 90 -9.66 5.25 -12.60
CA ASN A 90 -10.08 6.16 -13.66
C ASN A 90 -11.25 5.61 -14.49
N GLU A 91 -11.93 6.49 -15.21
CA GLU A 91 -13.11 6.18 -16.03
C GLU A 91 -12.82 5.15 -17.13
N THR A 92 -11.57 5.09 -17.60
CA THR A 92 -11.10 4.14 -18.62
C THR A 92 -10.61 2.81 -18.04
N HIS A 93 -10.70 2.59 -16.73
CA HIS A 93 -10.33 1.36 -16.02
C HIS A 93 -8.90 0.85 -16.29
N ASN A 94 -7.96 1.76 -16.54
CA ASN A 94 -6.57 1.43 -16.86
C ASN A 94 -5.54 2.25 -16.07
N GLY A 95 -6.00 3.01 -15.07
CA GLY A 95 -5.15 3.85 -14.22
C GLY A 95 -5.85 4.22 -12.92
N ILE A 96 -5.08 4.88 -12.05
CA ILE A 96 -5.54 5.35 -10.74
C ILE A 96 -5.81 6.85 -10.76
N LYS A 97 -6.77 7.30 -9.95
CA LYS A 97 -7.09 8.71 -9.74
C LYS A 97 -6.18 9.35 -8.68
N PRO A 98 -6.03 10.68 -8.68
CA PRO A 98 -5.25 11.39 -7.65
C PRO A 98 -5.70 11.12 -6.21
N SER A 99 -6.97 10.80 -5.99
CA SER A 99 -7.52 10.40 -4.68
C SER A 99 -6.76 9.20 -4.09
N PHE A 100 -6.41 8.21 -4.92
CA PHE A 100 -5.62 7.07 -4.46
C PHE A 100 -4.18 7.44 -4.16
N LEU A 101 -3.59 8.36 -4.95
CA LEU A 101 -2.23 8.85 -4.69
C LEU A 101 -2.14 9.53 -3.32
N ASN A 102 -3.15 10.33 -2.96
CA ASN A 102 -3.22 10.97 -1.63
C ASN A 102 -3.32 9.94 -0.48
N TYR A 103 -3.93 8.78 -0.75
CA TYR A 103 -4.00 7.69 0.21
C TYR A 103 -2.68 6.92 0.33
N ILE A 104 -2.08 6.50 -0.79
CA ILE A 104 -0.96 5.54 -0.81
C ILE A 104 0.42 6.20 -0.61
N VAL A 105 0.63 7.43 -1.08
CA VAL A 105 1.94 8.08 -1.06
C VAL A 105 2.50 8.21 0.37
N PRO A 106 1.71 8.65 1.37
CA PRO A 106 2.22 8.71 2.74
C PRO A 106 2.61 7.34 3.33
N LEU A 107 1.98 6.25 2.86
CA LEU A 107 2.26 4.90 3.35
C LEU A 107 3.58 4.33 2.81
N ILE A 108 3.94 4.67 1.57
CA ILE A 108 5.16 4.15 0.93
C ILE A 108 6.38 5.04 1.19
N GLY A 109 6.18 6.31 1.54
CA GLY A 109 7.24 7.29 1.74
C GLY A 109 7.84 7.80 0.44
N ASP A 110 9.07 8.31 0.53
CA ASP A 110 9.76 8.91 -0.62
C ASP A 110 10.14 7.86 -1.66
N LEU A 111 9.81 8.16 -2.91
CA LEU A 111 10.21 7.33 -4.04
C LEU A 111 11.59 7.75 -4.56
N PRO A 112 12.41 6.79 -5.05
CA PRO A 112 13.68 7.11 -5.68
C PRO A 112 13.49 8.05 -6.87
N ARG A 113 14.35 9.07 -6.96
CA ARG A 113 14.36 10.02 -8.07
C ARG A 113 15.12 9.43 -9.25
N TYR A 114 14.39 9.14 -10.32
CA TYR A 114 14.99 8.67 -11.57
C TYR A 114 15.30 9.85 -12.50
N ALA A 115 16.35 9.72 -13.31
CA ALA A 115 16.68 10.71 -14.32
C ALA A 115 15.59 10.76 -15.41
N SER A 116 15.11 11.97 -15.72
CA SER A 116 14.22 12.19 -16.86
C SER A 116 15.06 12.54 -18.09
N LEU A 117 15.15 11.62 -19.04
CA LEU A 117 15.90 11.84 -20.27
C LEU A 117 15.03 12.56 -21.29
N LYS A 118 15.51 13.70 -21.82
CA LYS A 118 14.89 14.34 -22.98
C LYS A 118 15.12 13.45 -24.20
N LYS A 119 14.04 13.12 -24.90
CA LYS A 119 14.10 12.31 -26.11
C LYS A 119 14.61 13.18 -27.26
N THR A 120 15.88 13.06 -27.60
CA THR A 120 16.42 13.64 -28.85
C THR A 120 16.19 12.61 -29.96
N ILE A 121 15.45 13.00 -31.00
CA ILE A 121 15.31 12.17 -32.20
C ILE A 121 16.65 12.26 -32.93
N ALA A 122 17.34 11.13 -33.12
CA ALA A 122 18.52 11.07 -33.97
C ALA A 122 18.08 11.36 -35.41
N GLN A 123 18.71 12.35 -36.06
CA GLN A 123 18.54 12.67 -37.47
C GLN A 123 19.16 11.58 -38.35
#